data_AF-A0A352LMJ2-F1
#
_entry.id   AF-A0A352LMJ2-F1
#
_cell.length_a   1.000
_cell.length_b   1.000
_cell.length_c   1.000
_cell.angle_alpha   90.00
_cell.angle_beta   90.00
_cell.angle_gamma   90.00
#
_symmetry.space_group_name_H-M   'P 1'
#
loop_
_entity.id
_entity.type
_entity.pdbx_description
1 polymer ?
#
loop_
_entity_poly.entity_id
_entity_poly.type
_entity_poly.pdbx_seq_one_letter_code
_entity_poly.pdbx_strand_id
1 'polypeptide(L)'
;GGETTVTLGNASGLGGRNQEMALAAALRIGEDPGITALFAGTDGTDGPTDAAGGFADALSCKRLMSLGAGEAQRLLERHESYLALKRCGALFLTGPTRTNVMDVAVIMIEKPNETRRTDAYGRSGKDNRAARAKDGVR
;
A
#
# COMPACT_ATOMS: atom_id res chain seq x y z
N GLY A 1 -5.83 5.51 12.43
CA GLY A 1 -5.31 4.62 13.49
C GLY A 1 -6.47 4.08 14.30
N GLY A 2 -6.25 2.99 15.03
CA GLY A 2 -7.26 2.29 15.81
C GLY A 2 -6.79 0.89 16.19
N GLU A 3 -7.72 0.01 16.56
CA GLU A 3 -7.45 -1.40 16.82
C GLU A 3 -8.39 -2.27 15.96
N THR A 4 -7.94 -2.73 14.79
CA THR A 4 -8.71 -3.67 13.97
C THR A 4 -8.64 -5.09 14.53
N THR A 5 -9.58 -5.95 14.15
CA THR A 5 -9.57 -7.38 14.49
C THR A 5 -9.78 -8.22 13.23
N VAL A 6 -9.32 -9.46 13.28
CA VAL A 6 -9.53 -10.48 12.25
C VAL A 6 -10.37 -11.61 12.84
N THR A 7 -11.42 -12.00 12.13
CA THR A 7 -12.24 -13.15 12.51
C THR A 7 -11.73 -14.39 11.79
N LEU A 8 -10.95 -15.23 12.49
CA LEU A 8 -10.28 -16.39 11.90
C LEU A 8 -11.21 -17.60 11.63
N GLY A 9 -12.34 -17.71 12.33
CA GLY A 9 -13.17 -18.91 12.28
C GLY A 9 -12.37 -20.17 12.61
N ASN A 10 -12.31 -21.13 11.69
CA ASN A 10 -11.52 -22.37 11.80
C ASN A 10 -10.17 -22.31 11.06
N ALA A 11 -9.79 -21.15 10.54
CA ALA A 11 -8.54 -21.01 9.80
C ALA A 11 -7.32 -21.00 10.73
N SER A 12 -6.21 -21.55 10.23
CA SER A 12 -4.92 -21.64 10.92
C SER A 12 -3.80 -20.94 10.15
N GLY A 13 -4.15 -20.05 9.21
CA GLY A 13 -3.19 -19.30 8.42
C GLY A 13 -2.30 -18.39 9.28
N LEU A 14 -1.08 -18.16 8.79
CA LEU A 14 -0.12 -17.26 9.42
C LEU A 14 -0.30 -15.84 8.88
N GLY A 15 -0.56 -14.90 9.78
CA GLY A 15 -0.80 -13.51 9.43
C GLY A 15 -1.15 -12.67 10.64
N GLY A 16 -1.56 -11.43 10.37
CA GLY A 16 -2.07 -10.51 11.36
C GLY A 16 -3.03 -9.51 10.73
N ARG A 17 -3.65 -8.69 11.58
CA ARG A 17 -4.69 -7.73 11.19
C ARG A 17 -4.18 -6.64 10.26
N ASN A 18 -2.97 -6.14 10.48
CA ASN A 18 -2.36 -5.13 9.62
C ASN A 18 -1.90 -5.75 8.30
N GLN A 19 -1.38 -6.97 8.34
CA GLN A 19 -1.01 -7.74 7.16
C GLN A 19 -2.22 -8.07 6.28
N GLU A 20 -3.35 -8.47 6.86
CA GLU A 20 -4.59 -8.68 6.11
C GLU A 20 -5.11 -7.39 5.48
N MET A 21 -5.05 -6.28 6.21
CA MET A 21 -5.45 -4.99 5.66
C MET A 21 -4.55 -4.56 4.50
N ALA A 22 -3.24 -4.79 4.60
CA ALA A 22 -2.30 -4.53 3.51
C ALA A 22 -2.58 -5.43 2.28
N LEU A 23 -2.80 -6.73 2.48
CA LEU A 23 -3.11 -7.66 1.39
C LEU A 23 -4.44 -7.31 0.71
N ALA A 24 -5.48 -7.01 1.48
CA ALA A 24 -6.78 -6.58 0.95
C ALA A 24 -6.68 -5.25 0.20
N ALA A 25 -5.89 -4.30 0.72
CA ALA A 25 -5.62 -3.04 0.04
C ALA A 25 -4.90 -3.28 -1.31
N ALA A 26 -3.86 -4.11 -1.32
CA ALA A 26 -3.11 -4.44 -2.53
C ALA A 26 -4.01 -5.05 -3.64
N LEU A 27 -4.90 -5.96 -3.25
CA LEU A 27 -5.90 -6.55 -4.16
C LEU A 27 -6.89 -5.52 -4.72
N ARG A 28 -7.15 -4.43 -3.99
CA ARG A 28 -8.13 -3.40 -4.38
C ARG A 28 -7.53 -2.26 -5.18
N ILE A 29 -6.34 -1.77 -4.79
CA ILE A 29 -5.68 -0.63 -5.44
C ILE A 29 -4.96 -1.04 -6.73
N GLY A 30 -4.54 -2.30 -6.84
CA GLY A 30 -3.84 -2.82 -8.01
C GLY A 30 -2.48 -2.14 -8.25
N GLU A 31 -2.00 -2.17 -9.49
CA GLU A 31 -0.68 -1.64 -9.85
C GLU A 31 -0.65 -0.10 -10.01
N ASP A 32 -1.54 0.65 -9.35
CA ASP A 32 -1.60 2.11 -9.46
C ASP A 32 -0.34 2.76 -8.84
N PRO A 33 0.54 3.40 -9.63
CA PRO A 33 1.77 4.01 -9.11
C PRO A 33 1.53 5.25 -8.26
N GLY A 34 0.31 5.82 -8.26
CA GLY A 34 -0.05 6.98 -7.45
C GLY A 34 -0.54 6.65 -6.05
N ILE A 35 -0.66 5.36 -5.69
CA ILE A 35 -1.17 4.94 -4.37
C ILE A 35 -0.12 4.09 -3.66
N THR A 36 0.16 4.43 -2.40
CA THR A 36 0.96 3.61 -1.51
C THR A 36 0.31 3.59 -0.14
N ALA A 37 0.18 2.41 0.46
CA ALA A 37 -0.38 2.25 1.79
C ALA A 37 0.56 1.45 2.71
N LEU A 38 0.53 1.80 4.00
CA LEU A 38 1.17 1.08 5.10
C LEU A 38 0.12 0.86 6.18
N PHE A 39 0.05 -0.38 6.67
CA PHE A 39 -0.70 -0.76 7.86
C PHE A 39 0.28 -1.41 8.83
N ALA A 40 0.34 -0.92 10.07
CA ALA A 40 1.34 -1.36 11.03
C ALA A 40 0.88 -1.26 12.49
N GLY A 41 1.19 -2.30 13.27
CA GLY A 41 1.16 -2.31 14.71
C GLY A 41 2.36 -1.55 15.27
N THR A 42 2.10 -0.62 16.18
CA THR A 42 3.16 0.25 16.73
C THR A 42 4.10 -0.45 17.71
N ASP A 43 3.74 -1.63 18.20
CA ASP A 43 4.59 -2.50 19.03
C ASP A 43 5.65 -3.28 18.24
N GLY A 44 5.58 -3.22 16.91
CA GLY A 44 6.50 -3.88 16.00
C GLY A 44 6.13 -5.32 15.69
N THR A 45 4.92 -5.76 16.06
CA THR A 45 4.39 -7.09 15.81
C THR A 45 2.95 -7.02 15.28
N ASP A 46 2.55 -8.04 14.53
CA ASP A 46 1.19 -8.16 13.99
C ASP A 46 0.84 -9.65 13.87
N GLY A 47 -0.11 -10.09 14.69
CA GLY A 47 -0.41 -11.51 14.89
C GLY A 47 0.79 -12.30 15.43
N PRO A 48 0.81 -13.63 15.30
CA PRO A 48 1.93 -14.47 15.73
C PRO A 48 3.08 -14.45 14.70
N THR A 49 3.56 -13.27 14.30
CA THR A 49 4.59 -13.09 13.26
C THR A 49 5.71 -12.15 13.72
N ASP A 50 6.80 -12.10 12.95
CA ASP A 50 7.92 -11.16 13.15
C ASP A 50 7.72 -9.82 12.43
N ALA A 51 6.60 -9.63 11.74
CA ALA A 51 6.27 -8.40 11.04
C ALA A 51 5.38 -7.49 11.88
N ALA A 52 5.58 -6.19 11.76
CA ALA A 52 4.70 -5.17 12.32
C ALA A 52 3.44 -4.96 11.46
N GLY A 53 3.45 -5.43 10.22
CA GLY A 53 2.37 -5.20 9.26
C GLY A 53 2.84 -5.37 7.82
N GLY A 54 2.31 -4.56 6.90
CA GLY A 54 2.66 -4.65 5.49
C GLY A 54 2.39 -3.40 4.65
N PHE A 55 3.01 -3.38 3.48
CA PHE A 55 2.84 -2.35 2.45
C PHE A 55 1.93 -2.82 1.32
N ALA A 56 1.22 -1.88 0.71
CA ALA A 56 0.56 -2.04 -0.57
C ALA A 56 1.00 -0.89 -1.49
N ASP A 57 1.87 -1.19 -2.45
CA ASP A 57 2.35 -0.25 -3.49
C ASP A 57 2.28 -0.93 -4.86
N ALA A 58 2.52 -0.18 -5.93
CA ALA A 58 2.42 -0.71 -7.29
C ALA A 58 3.34 -1.92 -7.54
N LEU A 59 4.54 -1.95 -6.95
CA LEU A 59 5.49 -3.05 -7.12
C LEU A 59 5.07 -4.31 -6.36
N SER A 60 4.62 -4.16 -5.11
CA SER A 60 4.12 -5.28 -4.33
C SER A 60 2.84 -5.84 -4.94
N CYS A 61 1.94 -4.99 -5.44
CA CYS A 61 0.73 -5.41 -6.16
C CYS A 61 1.08 -6.19 -7.43
N LYS A 62 2.02 -5.69 -8.24
CA LYS A 62 2.48 -6.40 -9.45
C LYS A 62 3.04 -7.79 -9.13
N ARG A 63 3.89 -7.88 -8.10
CA ARG A 63 4.45 -9.16 -7.64
C ARG A 63 3.37 -10.09 -7.10
N LEU A 64 2.38 -9.54 -6.40
CA LEU A 64 1.25 -10.28 -5.86
C LEU A 64 0.36 -10.86 -6.97
N MET A 65 0.06 -10.08 -8.02
CA MET A 65 -0.68 -10.57 -9.20
C MET A 65 0.10 -11.62 -9.99
N SER A 66 1.43 -11.56 -9.95
CA SER A 66 2.31 -12.55 -10.59
C SER A 66 2.31 -13.92 -9.89
N LEU A 67 1.67 -14.06 -8.71
CA LEU A 67 1.51 -15.36 -8.03
C LEU A 67 0.57 -16.33 -8.76
N GLY A 68 -0.20 -15.84 -9.73
CA GLY A 68 -1.17 -16.61 -10.50
C GLY A 68 -2.60 -16.22 -10.18
N ALA A 69 -3.51 -16.50 -11.12
CA ALA A 69 -4.90 -16.08 -11.06
C ALA A 69 -5.58 -16.55 -9.76
N GLY A 70 -6.04 -15.58 -8.96
CA GLY A 70 -6.78 -15.80 -7.72
C GLY A 70 -5.96 -16.30 -6.52
N GLU A 71 -4.64 -16.51 -6.65
CA GLU A 71 -3.83 -17.02 -5.54
C GLU A 71 -3.78 -16.05 -4.36
N ALA A 72 -3.58 -14.76 -4.64
CA ALA A 72 -3.57 -13.73 -3.62
C ALA A 72 -4.90 -13.62 -2.85
N GLN A 73 -6.02 -13.80 -3.56
CA GLN A 73 -7.36 -13.83 -2.96
C GLN A 73 -7.53 -15.08 -2.06
N ARG A 74 -7.08 -16.25 -2.51
CA ARG A 74 -7.09 -17.48 -1.70
C ARG A 74 -6.25 -17.37 -0.44
N LEU A 75 -5.07 -16.76 -0.53
CA LEU A 75 -4.19 -16.53 0.62
C LEU A 75 -4.88 -15.62 1.65
N LEU A 76 -5.62 -14.59 1.20
CA LEU A 76 -6.41 -13.74 2.09
C LEU A 76 -7.54 -14.54 2.77
N GLU A 77 -8.31 -15.33 2.01
CA GLU A 77 -9.40 -16.15 2.54
C GLU A 77 -8.93 -17.23 3.53
N ARG A 78 -7.67 -17.64 3.45
CA ARG A 78 -7.03 -18.60 4.36
C ARG A 78 -6.33 -17.96 5.55
N HIS A 79 -6.38 -16.63 5.67
CA HIS A 79 -5.62 -15.87 6.67
C HIS A 79 -4.10 -16.09 6.58
N GLU A 80 -3.57 -16.32 5.37
CA GLU A 80 -2.15 -16.53 5.07
C GLU A 80 -1.48 -15.24 4.57
N SER A 81 -1.85 -14.09 5.14
CA SER A 81 -1.38 -12.77 4.71
C SER A 81 0.13 -12.59 4.88
N TYR A 82 0.74 -13.22 5.88
CA TYR A 82 2.19 -13.23 6.05
C TYR A 82 2.89 -13.85 4.84
N LEU A 83 2.41 -15.01 4.38
CA LEU A 83 3.00 -15.72 3.24
C LEU A 83 2.85 -14.91 1.95
N ALA A 84 1.67 -14.32 1.72
CA ALA A 84 1.42 -13.49 0.55
C ALA A 84 2.37 -12.29 0.49
N LEU A 85 2.44 -11.53 1.59
CA LEU A 85 3.26 -10.33 1.68
C LEU A 85 4.76 -10.66 1.65
N LYS A 86 5.17 -11.78 2.23
CA LYS A 86 6.56 -12.27 2.14
C LYS A 86 6.95 -12.57 0.70
N ARG A 87 6.07 -13.21 -0.07
CA ARG A 87 6.33 -13.55 -1.49
C ARG A 87 6.44 -12.32 -2.39
N CYS A 88 5.72 -11.23 -2.09
CA CYS A 88 5.83 -9.98 -2.85
C CYS A 88 6.85 -8.97 -2.27
N GLY A 89 7.50 -9.31 -1.14
CA GLY A 89 8.50 -8.46 -0.50
C GLY A 89 7.88 -7.21 0.14
N ALA A 90 6.70 -7.35 0.74
CA ALA A 90 5.89 -6.25 1.25
C ALA A 90 5.63 -6.33 2.77
N LEU A 91 6.33 -7.20 3.49
CA LEU A 91 6.30 -7.20 4.95
C LEU A 91 6.99 -5.94 5.49
N PHE A 92 6.38 -5.32 6.51
CA PHE A 92 6.99 -4.24 7.26
C PHE A 92 7.63 -4.80 8.53
N LEU A 93 8.97 -4.86 8.55
CA LEU A 93 9.75 -5.44 9.66
C LEU A 93 10.45 -4.31 10.43
N THR A 94 9.98 -4.00 11.63
CA THR A 94 10.63 -3.00 12.51
C THR A 94 11.46 -3.64 13.61
N GLY A 95 11.14 -4.89 13.97
CA GLY A 95 11.50 -5.46 15.26
C GLY A 95 10.69 -4.84 16.41
N PRO A 96 10.86 -5.32 17.66
CA PRO A 96 10.11 -4.84 18.80
C PRO A 96 10.44 -3.38 19.10
N THR A 97 9.43 -2.50 19.04
CA THR A 97 9.60 -1.05 19.26
C THR A 97 9.59 -0.67 20.75
N ARG A 98 9.13 -1.60 21.61
CA ARG A 98 8.97 -1.42 23.06
C ARG A 98 7.97 -0.32 23.46
N THR A 99 7.04 0.02 22.57
CA THR A 99 5.91 0.91 22.85
C THR A 99 4.67 0.38 22.16
N ASN A 100 3.47 0.63 22.69
CA ASN A 100 2.24 0.23 22.02
C ASN A 100 1.19 1.34 22.13
N VAL A 101 0.79 1.87 20.98
CA VAL A 101 -0.32 2.82 20.80
C VAL A 101 -1.29 2.32 19.70
N MET A 102 -1.47 1.00 19.63
CA MET A 102 -2.30 0.27 18.66
C MET A 102 -1.78 0.38 17.21
N ASP A 103 -2.67 0.49 16.21
CA ASP A 103 -2.29 0.51 14.80
C ASP A 103 -2.27 1.91 14.19
N VAL A 104 -1.36 2.04 13.22
CA VAL A 104 -1.32 3.15 12.27
C VAL A 104 -1.61 2.62 10.87
N ALA A 105 -2.48 3.35 10.17
CA ALA A 105 -2.72 3.20 8.74
C ALA A 105 -2.36 4.51 8.05
N VAL A 106 -1.47 4.45 7.06
CA VAL A 106 -1.04 5.59 6.24
C VAL A 106 -1.34 5.25 4.80
N ILE A 107 -2.06 6.14 4.11
CA ILE A 107 -2.32 6.01 2.67
C ILE A 107 -1.86 7.30 2.02
N MET A 108 -0.91 7.19 1.11
CA MET A 108 -0.38 8.27 0.30
C MET A 108 -1.00 8.19 -1.09
N ILE A 109 -1.55 9.32 -1.54
CA ILE A 109 -2.09 9.49 -2.88
C ILE A 109 -1.30 10.61 -3.54
N GLU A 110 -0.55 10.28 -4.59
CA GLU A 110 0.18 11.24 -5.38
C GLU A 110 -0.76 11.98 -6.34
N LYS A 111 -0.43 13.25 -6.62
CA LYS A 111 -1.14 13.99 -7.66
C LYS A 111 -0.82 13.35 -9.02
N PRO A 112 -1.81 13.19 -9.91
CA PRO A 112 -1.53 12.82 -11.28
C PRO A 112 -0.47 13.78 -11.85
N ASN A 113 0.64 13.23 -12.34
CA ASN A 113 1.68 14.06 -12.96
C ASN A 113 1.09 14.73 -14.22
N GLU A 114 0.78 16.02 -14.12
CA GLU A 114 0.32 16.86 -15.25
C GLU A 114 1.33 16.87 -16.42
N THR A 115 2.56 16.43 -16.17
CA THR A 115 3.71 16.53 -17.09
C THR A 115 3.85 15.36 -18.09
N ARG A 116 2.92 14.40 -18.15
CA ARG A 116 2.95 13.29 -19.12
C ARG A 116 1.86 13.32 -20.20
N ARG A 117 1.24 14.48 -20.44
CA ARG A 117 0.57 14.71 -21.73
C ARG A 117 1.62 15.10 -22.76
N THR A 118 2.36 14.12 -23.27
CA THR A 118 2.82 14.25 -24.66
C THR A 118 1.56 14.21 -25.51
N ASP A 119 1.29 15.28 -26.24
CA ASP A 119 0.38 15.19 -27.37
C ASP A 119 0.88 14.10 -28.35
N ALA A 120 0.06 13.70 -29.32
CA ALA A 120 0.39 12.70 -30.32
C ALA A 120 1.64 13.03 -31.19
N TYR A 121 2.34 14.14 -30.90
CA TYR A 121 3.52 14.66 -31.56
C TYR A 121 4.76 14.82 -30.65
N GLY A 122 4.70 14.39 -29.39
CA GLY A 122 5.89 14.31 -28.53
C GLY A 122 6.45 15.65 -28.05
N ARG A 123 5.67 16.73 -28.05
CA ARG A 123 6.15 18.01 -27.50
C ARG A 123 5.93 18.06 -25.99
N SER A 124 7.03 18.26 -25.25
CA SER A 124 6.97 18.55 -23.81
C SER A 124 6.47 19.98 -23.62
N GLY A 125 5.22 20.12 -23.15
CA GLY A 125 4.69 21.41 -22.71
C GLY A 125 5.39 21.88 -21.44
N LYS A 126 6.56 22.51 -21.60
CA LYS A 126 7.08 23.43 -20.59
C LYS A 126 6.52 24.82 -20.86
N ASP A 127 6.21 25.51 -19.76
CA ASP A 127 6.05 26.96 -19.64
C ASP A 127 4.67 27.56 -19.96
N ASN A 128 3.92 27.89 -18.89
CA ASN A 128 3.16 29.15 -18.86
C ASN A 128 2.67 29.57 -17.45
N ARG A 129 3.59 29.79 -16.50
CA ARG A 129 3.30 30.58 -15.27
C ARG A 129 4.15 31.85 -15.15
N ALA A 130 4.66 32.38 -16.26
CA ALA A 130 5.40 33.65 -16.28
C ALA A 130 4.60 34.85 -16.85
N ALA A 131 3.29 34.71 -17.12
CA ALA A 131 2.50 35.76 -17.79
C ALA A 131 1.32 36.31 -16.97
N ARG A 132 1.44 36.40 -15.63
CA ARG A 132 0.52 37.20 -14.80
C ARG A 132 1.29 38.23 -13.98
N ALA A 133 1.98 39.12 -14.67
CA ALA A 133 2.50 40.36 -14.11
C ALA A 133 2.73 41.36 -15.23
N LYS A 134 1.65 41.99 -15.73
CA LYS A 134 1.59 43.31 -16.38
C LYS A 134 0.24 43.47 -17.07
N ASP A 135 -0.67 44.15 -16.37
CA ASP A 135 -1.77 44.99 -16.84
C ASP A 135 -2.34 45.58 -15.53
N GLY A 136 -1.95 46.74 -15.02
CA GLY A 136 -1.55 47.95 -15.72
C GLY A 136 -2.75 48.88 -15.85
N VAL A 137 -3.06 49.59 -14.75
CA VAL A 137 -3.68 50.94 -14.67
C VAL A 137 -4.26 51.48 -15.98
N ARG A 138 -5.58 51.66 -16.02
CA ARG A 138 -6.26 52.94 -16.35
C ARG A 138 -7.60 52.99 -15.62
#